data_AF-F3CEL7-F1
#
_entry.id   AF-F3CEL7-F1
#
_cell.length_a   1.000
_cell.length_b   1.000
_cell.length_c   1.000
_cell.angle_alpha   90.00
_cell.angle_beta   90.00
_cell.angle_gamma   90.00
#
_symmetry.space_group_name_H-M   'P 1'
#
loop_
_entity.id
_entity.type
_entity.pdbx_description
1 polymer ?
#
loop_
_entity_poly.entity_id
_entity_poly.type
_entity_poly.pdbx_seq_one_letter_code
_entity_poly.pdbx_strand_id
1 'polypeptide(L)'
;MLGSTLWLTLATLTGLAAGFAREWLLVAAWGAGSQSDAFLVSMFLPEALRMSLAAGLLSAAALPLYQQRPADRQQRWLGGMAPRLLLTGVAL
;
A
#
# COMPACT_ATOMS: atom_id res chain seq x y z
N MET A 1 16.49 0.79 -17.42
CA MET A 1 15.11 0.68 -16.89
C MET A 1 14.69 -0.77 -16.59
N LEU A 2 15.13 -1.77 -17.35
CA LEU A 2 14.76 -3.18 -17.10
C LEU A 2 15.11 -3.71 -15.70
N GLY A 3 16.24 -3.31 -15.11
CA GLY A 3 16.67 -3.78 -13.79
C GLY A 3 15.73 -3.38 -12.64
N SER A 4 15.32 -2.11 -12.56
CA SER A 4 14.41 -1.63 -11.51
C SER A 4 13.02 -2.23 -11.63
N THR A 5 12.50 -2.35 -12.86
CA THR A 5 11.20 -2.96 -13.12
C THR A 5 11.22 -4.45 -12.78
N LEU A 6 12.30 -5.17 -13.11
CA LEU A 6 12.47 -6.59 -12.74
C LEU A 6 12.41 -6.77 -11.22
N TRP A 7 13.15 -5.96 -10.45
CA TRP A 7 13.14 -6.01 -9.00
C TRP A 7 11.75 -5.71 -8.42
N LEU A 8 11.04 -4.73 -8.97
CA LEU A 8 9.67 -4.42 -8.56
C LEU A 8 8.70 -5.58 -8.87
N THR A 9 8.83 -6.21 -10.04
CA THR A 9 8.03 -7.37 -10.42
C THR A 9 8.29 -8.54 -9.48
N LEU A 10 9.56 -8.83 -9.16
CA LEU A 10 9.92 -9.89 -8.21
C LEU A 10 9.33 -9.60 -6.82
N ALA A 11 9.46 -8.37 -6.32
CA ALA A 11 8.87 -7.97 -5.04
C ALA A 11 7.33 -8.14 -5.05
N THR A 12 6.67 -7.79 -6.16
CA THR A 12 5.23 -7.97 -6.32
C THR A 12 4.85 -9.45 -6.33
N LEU A 13 5.58 -10.29 -7.07
CA LEU A 13 5.35 -11.73 -7.12
C LEU A 13 5.51 -12.39 -5.75
N THR A 14 6.56 -12.02 -5.00
CA THR A 14 6.75 -12.50 -3.62
C THR A 14 5.60 -12.06 -2.72
N GLY A 15 5.15 -10.81 -2.85
CA GLY A 15 3.98 -10.30 -2.12
C GLY A 15 2.69 -11.07 -2.44
N LEU A 16 2.45 -11.38 -3.71
CA LEU A 16 1.29 -12.18 -4.14
C LEU A 16 1.36 -13.61 -3.61
N ALA A 17 2.53 -14.25 -3.66
CA ALA A 17 2.73 -15.58 -3.11
C ALA A 17 2.50 -15.61 -1.59
N ALA A 18 2.97 -14.59 -0.86
CA ALA A 18 2.72 -14.44 0.57
C ALA A 18 1.22 -14.19 0.85
N GLY A 19 0.55 -13.36 0.05
CA GLY A 19 -0.90 -13.14 0.15
C GLY A 19 -1.70 -14.41 -0.09
N PHE A 20 -1.33 -15.20 -1.10
CA PHE A 20 -1.94 -16.50 -1.34
C PHE A 20 -1.74 -17.46 -0.17
N ALA A 21 -0.52 -17.54 0.38
CA ALA A 21 -0.24 -18.35 1.56
C ALA A 21 -1.08 -17.92 2.77
N ARG A 22 -1.28 -16.61 2.97
CA ARG A 22 -2.17 -16.08 4.02
C ARG A 22 -3.59 -16.59 3.86
N GLU A 23 -4.18 -16.48 2.67
CA GLU A 23 -5.55 -16.96 2.43
C GLU A 23 -5.68 -18.46 2.66
N TRP A 24 -4.68 -19.25 2.25
CA TRP A 24 -4.67 -20.68 2.53
C TRP A 24 -4.65 -20.96 4.03
N LEU A 25 -3.79 -20.28 4.80
CA LEU A 25 -3.74 -20.44 6.26
C LEU A 25 -5.06 -20.04 6.94
N LEU A 26 -5.70 -18.96 6.48
CA LEU A 26 -7.01 -18.53 6.98
C LEU A 26 -8.07 -19.61 6.74
N VAL A 27 -8.14 -20.17 5.53
CA VAL A 27 -9.07 -21.26 5.21
C VAL A 27 -8.75 -22.52 6.00
N ALA A 28 -7.47 -22.86 6.20
CA ALA A 28 -7.07 -24.02 6.99
C ALA A 28 -7.43 -23.88 8.48
N ALA A 29 -7.34 -22.67 9.04
CA ALA A 29 -7.59 -22.41 10.46
C ALA A 29 -9.07 -22.16 10.80
N TRP A 30 -9.78 -21.42 9.95
CA TRP A 30 -11.16 -20.97 10.22
C TRP A 30 -12.20 -21.53 9.24
N GLY A 31 -11.77 -22.09 8.10
CA GLY A 31 -12.67 -22.57 7.07
C GLY A 31 -13.51 -21.46 6.43
N ALA A 32 -14.55 -21.87 5.71
CA ALA A 32 -15.59 -20.97 5.23
C ALA A 32 -16.68 -20.85 6.29
N GLY A 33 -16.69 -19.74 7.03
CA GLY A 33 -17.63 -19.50 8.13
C GLY A 33 -17.66 -18.04 8.55
N SER A 34 -18.55 -17.72 9.50
CA SER A 34 -18.84 -16.33 9.91
C SER A 34 -17.63 -15.54 10.40
N GLN A 35 -16.62 -16.21 10.98
CA GLN A 35 -15.38 -15.56 11.41
C GLN A 35 -14.54 -15.07 10.23
N SER A 36 -14.41 -15.90 9.18
CA SER A 36 -13.72 -15.53 7.95
C SER A 36 -14.44 -14.39 7.23
N ASP A 37 -15.78 -14.44 7.19
CA ASP A 37 -16.58 -13.37 6.58
C ASP A 37 -16.44 -12.05 7.35
N ALA A 38 -16.52 -12.08 8.68
CA ALA A 38 -16.34 -10.89 9.52
C ALA A 38 -14.94 -10.29 9.34
N PHE A 39 -13.91 -11.14 9.25
CA PHE A 39 -12.55 -10.70 8.98
C PHE A 39 -12.45 -10.00 7.61
N LEU A 40 -12.97 -10.63 6.53
CA LEU A 40 -12.96 -10.06 5.19
C LEU A 40 -13.68 -8.70 5.11
N VAL A 41 -14.85 -8.59 5.77
CA VAL A 41 -15.60 -7.32 5.85
C VAL A 41 -14.80 -6.27 6.61
N SER A 42 -14.20 -6.61 7.75
CA SER A 42 -13.38 -5.67 8.53
C SER A 42 -12.15 -5.18 7.78
N MET A 43 -11.57 -6.03 6.91
CA MET A 43 -10.38 -5.71 6.13
C MET A 43 -10.70 -5.03 4.79
N PHE A 44 -11.97 -4.95 4.38
CA PHE A 44 -12.34 -4.38 3.08
C PHE A 44 -11.83 -2.95 2.89
N LEU A 45 -12.13 -2.05 3.84
CA LEU A 45 -11.73 -0.64 3.73
C LEU A 45 -10.20 -0.45 3.83
N PRO A 46 -9.49 -1.05 4.82
CA PRO A 46 -8.04 -1.01 4.86
C PRO A 46 -7.39 -1.51 3.56
N GLU A 47 -7.94 -2.58 2.99
CA GLU A 47 -7.42 -3.17 1.76
C GLU A 47 -7.67 -2.29 0.54
N ALA A 48 -8.85 -1.69 0.42
CA ALA A 48 -9.15 -0.72 -0.64
C ALA A 48 -8.19 0.48 -0.61
N LEU A 49 -7.88 1.00 0.58
CA LEU A 49 -6.89 2.06 0.77
C LEU A 49 -5.49 1.59 0.35
N ARG A 50 -5.06 0.43 0.83
CA ARG A 50 -3.75 -0.17 0.48
C ARG A 50 -3.59 -0.35 -1.03
N MET A 51 -4.59 -0.93 -1.70
CA MET A 51 -4.59 -1.14 -3.15
C MET A 51 -4.53 0.18 -3.92
N SER A 52 -5.30 1.18 -3.49
CA SER A 52 -5.30 2.51 -4.14
C SER A 52 -3.94 3.20 -4.02
N LEU A 53 -3.31 3.15 -2.85
CA LEU A 53 -1.97 3.69 -2.63
C LEU A 53 -0.91 2.95 -3.47
N ALA A 54 -0.99 1.61 -3.53
CA ALA A 54 -0.10 0.79 -4.35
C ALA A 54 -0.25 1.07 -5.85
N ALA A 55 -1.47 1.36 -6.32
CA ALA A 55 -1.75 1.82 -7.69
C ALA A 55 -1.23 3.23 -7.99
N GLY A 56 -0.68 3.93 -6.98
CA GLY A 56 -0.06 5.22 -7.13
C GLY A 56 -1.00 6.41 -6.90
N LEU A 57 -2.14 6.23 -6.22
CA LEU A 57 -3.09 7.32 -5.91
C LEU A 57 -2.39 8.60 -5.41
N LEU A 58 -1.45 8.44 -4.47
CA LEU A 58 -0.67 9.55 -3.93
C LEU A 58 0.47 9.98 -4.87
N SER A 59 1.25 9.01 -5.33
CA SER A 59 2.47 9.25 -6.11
C SER A 59 2.21 9.91 -7.46
N ALA A 60 1.06 9.64 -8.09
CA ALA A 60 0.68 10.21 -9.38
C ALA A 60 0.63 11.74 -9.34
N ALA A 61 0.16 12.33 -8.23
CA ALA A 61 0.13 13.78 -8.03
C ALA A 61 1.38 14.30 -7.30
N ALA A 62 1.89 13.56 -6.31
CA ALA A 62 2.99 14.02 -5.46
C ALA A 62 4.35 14.02 -6.20
N LEU A 63 4.62 13.03 -7.05
CA LEU A 63 5.93 12.89 -7.70
C LEU A 63 6.25 14.03 -8.69
N PRO A 64 5.33 14.46 -9.58
CA PRO A 64 5.58 15.61 -10.46
C PRO A 64 5.81 16.90 -9.66
N LEU A 65 5.01 17.12 -8.63
CA LEU A 65 5.16 18.28 -7.74
C LEU A 65 6.51 18.25 -7.00
N TYR A 66 6.94 17.09 -6.53
CA TYR A 66 8.24 16.92 -5.89
C TYR A 66 9.40 17.25 -6.85
N GLN A 67 9.31 16.78 -8.10
CA GLN A 67 10.34 16.98 -9.12
C GLN A 67 10.48 18.43 -9.57
N GLN A 68 9.41 19.23 -9.51
CA GLN A 68 9.45 20.67 -9.84
C GLN A 68 10.14 21.52 -8.77
N ARG A 69 10.40 20.97 -7.58
CA ARG A 69 11.03 21.70 -6.47
C ARG A 69 12.56 21.61 -6.55
N PRO A 70 13.27 22.68 -6.14
CA PRO A 70 14.73 22.62 -6.04
C PRO A 70 15.17 21.65 -4.94
N ALA A 71 16.35 21.06 -5.10
CA ALA A 71 16.84 19.94 -4.28
C ALA A 71 16.92 20.27 -2.78
N ASP A 72 17.19 21.54 -2.43
CA ASP A 72 17.25 22.04 -1.06
C ASP A 72 15.87 22.07 -0.35
N ARG A 73 14.77 22.20 -1.13
CA ARG A 73 13.40 22.24 -0.59
C ARG A 73 12.67 20.92 -0.68
N GLN A 74 13.16 19.98 -1.46
CA GLN A 74 12.56 18.66 -1.63
C GLN A 74 12.38 17.91 -0.31
N GLN A 75 13.45 17.80 0.51
CA GLN A 75 13.40 17.13 1.79
C GLN A 75 12.43 17.78 2.78
N ARG A 76 12.42 19.12 2.84
CA ARG A 76 11.48 19.88 3.70
C ARG A 76 10.04 19.66 3.30
N TRP A 77 9.77 19.60 2.00
CA TRP A 77 8.42 19.36 1.49
C TRP A 77 7.93 17.94 1.79
N LEU A 78 8.76 16.92 1.56
CA LEU A 78 8.44 15.54 1.94
C LEU A 78 8.23 15.41 3.45
N GLY A 79 9.11 16.01 4.25
CA GLY A 79 9.00 16.05 5.70
C GLY A 79 7.72 16.73 6.19
N GLY A 80 7.20 17.71 5.46
CA GLY A 80 5.92 18.35 5.75
C GLY A 80 4.69 17.53 5.34
N MET A 81 4.81 16.64 4.34
CA MET A 81 3.71 15.77 3.90
C MET A 81 3.52 14.55 4.81
N ALA A 82 4.61 13.93 5.26
CA ALA A 82 4.57 12.73 6.10
C ALA A 82 3.64 12.83 7.33
N PRO A 83 3.76 13.86 8.21
CA PRO A 83 2.89 13.96 9.38
C PRO A 83 1.44 14.23 8.99
N ARG A 84 1.18 14.96 7.90
CA ARG A 84 -0.19 15.24 7.44
C ARG A 84 -0.87 13.98 6.95
N LEU A 85 -0.15 13.16 6.17
CA LEU A 85 -0.65 11.88 5.68
C LEU A 85 -0.89 10.88 6.82
N LEU A 86 0.02 10.83 7.80
CA LEU A 86 -0.16 10.01 8.99
C LEU A 86 -1.37 10.46 9.80
N LEU A 87 -1.54 11.76 10.04
CA LEU A 87 -2.69 12.30 10.76
C LEU A 87 -4.00 12.01 10.03
N THR A 88 -4.06 12.18 8.71
CA THR A 88 -5.26 11.81 7.93
C THR A 88 -5.54 10.32 7.97
N GLY A 89 -4.51 9.47 7.98
CA GLY A 89 -4.66 8.02 8.07
C GLY A 89 -5.13 7.55 9.44
N VAL A 90 -4.79 8.26 10.52
CA VAL A 90 -5.28 7.96 11.89
C VAL A 90 -6.70 8.48 12.12
N ALA A 91 -7.09 9.54 11.42
CA ALA A 91 -8.43 10.14 11.54
C ALA A 91 -9.52 9.42 10.73
N LEU A 92 -9.12 8.56 9.78
CA LEU A 92 -10.00 7.71 8.96
C LEU A 92 -10.16 6.33 9.61
#